data_AF-A0A538K7S9-F1
#
_entry.id   AF-A0A538K7S9-F1
#
_cell.length_a   1.000
_cell.length_b   1.000
_cell.length_c   1.000
_cell.angle_alpha   90.00
_cell.angle_beta   90.00
_cell.angle_gamma   90.00
#
_symmetry.space_group_name_H-M   'P 1'
#
loop_
_entity.id
_entity.type
_entity.pdbx_description
1 polymer ?
#
loop_
_entity_poly.entity_id
_entity_poly.type
_entity_poly.pdbx_seq_one_letter_code
_entity_poly.pdbx_strand_id
1 'polypeptide(L)'
;MPRTFRLPAGLVALALAGWIGTALLMQGMAFMDGPGSIGSFLWLWIAMTAAMMLPSVAPAASLATSVGRSGTVFVGAYLALWLVTGVLAFEAARGLMGAGRWIAAGAILAAAAYQFSPLKDACLRRCRSPLGLLLRHGAFAAGLGHGVVCLGCCWALMLALLALGVGSMFWMGAVAAAIFVEKVTGVGARAPAPVALALLGAAVWVAL
;
A
#
# COMPACT_ATOMS: atom_id res chain seq x y z
N MET A 1 -2.03 4.39 30.60
CA MET A 1 -1.35 4.60 29.30
C MET A 1 -1.47 6.07 28.88
N PRO A 2 -0.34 6.75 28.60
CA PRO A 2 -0.34 8.12 28.08
C PRO A 2 -1.20 8.20 26.81
N ARG A 3 -1.97 9.28 26.63
CA ARG A 3 -2.84 9.47 25.45
C ARG A 3 -2.07 9.35 24.11
N THR A 4 -0.77 9.59 24.13
CA THR A 4 0.15 9.53 22.99
C THR A 4 0.34 8.12 22.40
N PHE A 5 0.18 7.05 23.18
CA PHE A 5 0.39 5.67 22.70
C PHE A 5 -0.87 4.98 22.20
N ARG A 6 -2.06 5.52 22.49
CA ARG A 6 -3.34 4.87 22.14
C ARG A 6 -3.55 4.75 20.63
N LEU A 7 -3.22 5.82 19.89
CA LEU A 7 -3.39 5.83 18.44
C LEU A 7 -2.40 4.85 17.74
N PRO A 8 -1.08 4.90 17.98
CA PRO A 8 -0.16 3.91 17.42
C PRO A 8 -0.54 2.46 17.74
N ALA A 9 -0.91 2.18 19.00
CA ALA A 9 -1.36 0.84 19.39
C ALA A 9 -2.62 0.40 18.65
N GLY A 10 -3.59 1.32 18.47
CA GLY A 10 -4.79 1.06 17.69
C GLY A 10 -4.50 0.79 16.21
N LEU A 11 -3.55 1.52 15.61
CA LEU A 11 -3.14 1.29 14.22
C LEU A 11 -2.43 -0.06 14.04
N VAL A 12 -1.58 -0.46 15.00
CA VAL A 12 -0.95 -1.78 14.99
C VAL A 12 -1.99 -2.89 15.14
N ALA A 13 -2.93 -2.75 16.07
CA ALA A 13 -4.02 -3.71 16.25
C ALA A 13 -4.88 -3.85 14.99
N LEU A 14 -5.23 -2.74 14.34
CA LEU A 14 -5.95 -2.74 13.07
C LEU A 14 -5.13 -3.35 11.92
N ALA A 15 -3.82 -3.09 11.87
CA ALA A 15 -2.95 -3.71 10.87
C ALA A 15 -2.88 -5.24 11.05
N LEU A 16 -2.74 -5.72 12.30
CA LEU A 16 -2.77 -7.16 12.61
C LEU A 16 -4.12 -7.79 12.26
N ALA A 17 -5.22 -7.11 12.58
CA ALA A 17 -6.56 -7.54 12.17
C ALA A 17 -6.68 -7.58 10.64
N GLY A 18 -6.07 -6.63 9.93
CA GLY A 18 -5.98 -6.62 8.47
C GLY A 18 -5.23 -7.85 7.93
N TRP A 19 -4.08 -8.21 8.50
CA TRP A 19 -3.34 -9.42 8.12
C TRP A 19 -4.16 -10.69 8.32
N ILE A 20 -4.79 -10.84 9.49
CA ILE A 20 -5.66 -11.98 9.81
C ILE A 20 -6.86 -12.03 8.87
N GLY A 21 -7.56 -10.90 8.69
CA GLY A 21 -8.72 -10.80 7.81
C GLY A 21 -8.36 -11.12 6.37
N THR A 22 -7.22 -10.65 5.88
CA THR A 22 -6.74 -10.98 4.53
C THR A 22 -6.48 -12.48 4.39
N ALA A 23 -5.84 -13.12 5.39
CA ALA A 23 -5.62 -14.58 5.37
C ALA A 23 -6.94 -15.37 5.32
N LEU A 24 -7.92 -14.97 6.13
CA LEU A 24 -9.24 -15.63 6.17
C LEU A 24 -10.01 -15.43 4.87
N LEU A 25 -9.99 -14.21 4.31
CA LEU A 25 -10.65 -13.91 3.04
C LEU A 25 -10.00 -14.68 1.88
N MET A 26 -8.68 -14.83 1.87
CA MET A 26 -8.00 -15.63 0.85
C MET A 26 -8.37 -17.11 0.91
N GLN A 27 -8.56 -17.68 2.12
CA GLN A 27 -8.98 -19.08 2.28
C GLN A 27 -10.40 -19.33 1.77
N GLY A 28 -11.28 -18.34 1.89
CA GLY A 28 -12.66 -18.42 1.41
C GLY A 28 -12.85 -18.11 -0.07
N MET A 29 -11.85 -17.51 -0.74
CA MET A 29 -11.92 -17.18 -2.16
C MET A 29 -11.19 -18.23 -3.00
N ALA A 30 -11.94 -18.95 -3.83
CA ALA A 30 -11.35 -19.70 -4.93
C ALA A 30 -10.89 -18.71 -6.01
N PHE A 31 -9.61 -18.32 -6.00
CA PHE A 31 -8.99 -17.47 -7.05
C PHE A 31 -8.82 -18.20 -8.40
N MET A 32 -9.53 -19.30 -8.63
CA MET A 32 -9.36 -20.18 -9.79
C MET A 32 -9.85 -19.52 -11.10
N ASP A 33 -10.89 -18.67 -11.02
CA ASP A 33 -11.54 -18.07 -12.20
C ASP A 33 -11.43 -16.53 -12.27
N GLY A 34 -10.55 -15.91 -11.46
CA GLY A 34 -10.32 -14.46 -11.45
C GLY A 34 -10.36 -13.81 -10.05
N PRO A 35 -10.50 -12.48 -9.95
CA PRO A 35 -10.45 -11.77 -8.67
C PRO A 35 -11.73 -11.92 -7.83
N GLY A 36 -12.70 -12.73 -8.28
CA GLY A 36 -14.02 -12.87 -7.66
C GLY A 36 -14.95 -11.69 -7.93
N SER A 37 -15.99 -11.56 -7.09
CA SER A 37 -16.91 -10.41 -7.16
C SER A 37 -16.21 -9.11 -6.74
N ILE A 38 -16.66 -7.96 -7.24
CA ILE A 38 -16.13 -6.66 -6.80
C ILE A 38 -16.28 -6.47 -5.29
N GLY A 39 -17.38 -6.94 -4.68
CA GLY A 39 -17.61 -6.83 -3.24
C GLY A 39 -16.58 -7.60 -2.42
N SER A 40 -16.33 -8.87 -2.76
CA SER A 40 -15.32 -9.70 -2.10
C SER A 40 -13.90 -9.14 -2.31
N PHE A 41 -13.61 -8.64 -3.51
CA PHE A 41 -12.33 -8.01 -3.80
C PHE A 41 -12.12 -6.72 -3.00
N LEU A 42 -13.13 -5.85 -2.87
CA LEU A 42 -13.01 -4.61 -2.09
C LEU A 42 -12.80 -4.91 -0.59
N TRP A 43 -13.42 -5.96 -0.06
CA TRP A 43 -13.16 -6.42 1.31
C TRP A 43 -11.73 -6.95 1.49
N LEU A 44 -11.24 -7.76 0.54
CA LEU A 44 -9.84 -8.19 0.55
C LEU A 44 -8.90 -6.99 0.44
N TRP A 45 -9.18 -6.07 -0.50
CA TRP A 45 -8.37 -4.90 -0.78
C TRP A 45 -8.27 -3.99 0.44
N ILE A 46 -9.38 -3.69 1.13
CA ILE A 46 -9.33 -2.84 2.32
C ILE A 46 -8.59 -3.52 3.47
N ALA A 47 -8.78 -4.84 3.67
CA ALA A 47 -8.05 -5.60 4.69
C ALA A 47 -6.53 -5.62 4.41
N MET A 48 -6.16 -5.89 3.15
CA MET A 48 -4.77 -5.93 2.68
C MET A 48 -4.11 -4.55 2.79
N THR A 49 -4.77 -3.50 2.29
CA THR A 49 -4.23 -2.14 2.36
C THR A 49 -4.13 -1.65 3.80
N ALA A 50 -5.09 -1.97 4.67
CA ALA A 50 -4.98 -1.69 6.10
C ALA A 50 -3.77 -2.41 6.72
N ALA A 51 -3.60 -3.71 6.43
CA ALA A 51 -2.49 -4.52 6.94
C ALA A 51 -1.11 -3.94 6.59
N MET A 52 -0.95 -3.48 5.35
CA MET A 52 0.33 -3.03 4.81
C MET A 52 0.59 -1.54 5.06
N MET A 53 -0.44 -0.70 4.97
CA MET A 53 -0.29 0.75 4.94
C MET A 53 -0.44 1.42 6.30
N LEU A 54 -1.22 0.86 7.23
CA LEU A 54 -1.40 1.45 8.56
C LEU A 54 -0.08 1.59 9.34
N PRO A 55 0.87 0.63 9.28
CA PRO A 55 2.19 0.82 9.87
C PRO A 55 2.94 2.02 9.28
N SER A 56 2.81 2.25 7.96
CA SER A 56 3.49 3.35 7.28
C SER A 56 2.92 4.74 7.58
N VAL A 57 1.62 4.83 7.91
CA VAL A 57 0.94 6.09 8.22
C VAL A 57 1.01 6.46 9.70
N ALA A 58 1.42 5.53 10.57
CA ALA A 58 1.49 5.76 12.02
C ALA A 58 2.31 7.00 12.41
N PRO A 59 3.53 7.25 11.86
CA PRO A 59 4.28 8.47 12.17
C PRO A 59 3.54 9.75 11.77
N ALA A 60 2.88 9.75 10.60
CA ALA A 60 2.11 10.89 10.11
C ALA A 60 0.87 11.17 10.96
N ALA A 61 0.16 10.11 11.38
CA ALA A 61 -1.01 10.21 12.24
C ALA A 61 -0.62 10.68 13.66
N SER A 62 0.50 10.22 14.21
CA SER A 62 1.06 10.73 15.46
C SER A 62 1.44 12.20 15.35
N LEU A 63 2.08 12.63 14.25
CA LEU A 63 2.39 14.04 14.01
C LEU A 63 1.12 14.89 13.90
N ALA A 64 0.06 14.37 13.27
CA ALA A 64 -1.23 15.04 13.22
C ALA A 64 -1.76 15.33 14.64
N THR A 65 -1.68 14.34 15.54
CA THR A 65 -2.09 14.54 16.94
C THR A 65 -1.21 15.55 17.69
N SER A 66 0.10 15.57 17.46
CA SER A 66 0.99 16.52 18.15
C SER A 66 0.79 17.96 17.71
N VAL A 67 0.29 18.20 16.49
CA VAL A 67 -0.07 19.55 16.00
C VAL A 67 -1.56 19.88 16.17
N GLY A 68 -2.25 19.17 17.06
CA GLY A 68 -3.64 19.46 17.45
C GLY A 68 -4.71 19.00 16.45
N ARG A 69 -4.38 18.11 15.51
CA ARG A 69 -5.34 17.54 14.55
C ARG A 69 -5.82 16.17 15.00
N SER A 70 -7.04 15.80 14.62
CA SER A 70 -7.56 14.45 14.90
C SER A 70 -6.84 13.40 14.05
N GLY A 71 -6.00 12.57 14.69
CA GLY A 71 -5.33 11.45 14.02
C GLY A 71 -6.30 10.39 13.49
N THR A 72 -7.46 10.20 14.12
CA THR A 72 -8.47 9.23 13.66
C THR A 72 -9.15 9.71 12.38
N VAL A 73 -9.51 11.00 12.30
CA VAL A 73 -10.08 11.59 11.06
C VAL A 73 -9.06 11.57 9.93
N PHE A 74 -7.79 11.83 10.23
CA PHE A 74 -6.70 11.73 9.25
C PHE A 74 -6.58 10.31 8.68
N VAL A 75 -6.54 9.29 9.54
CA VAL A 75 -6.45 7.88 9.12
C VAL A 75 -7.71 7.41 8.41
N GLY A 76 -8.89 7.83 8.87
CA GLY A 76 -10.16 7.52 8.21
C GLY A 76 -10.22 8.06 6.78
N ALA A 77 -9.82 9.32 6.58
CA ALA A 77 -9.72 9.93 5.26
C ALA A 77 -8.70 9.21 4.36
N TYR A 78 -7.55 8.83 4.92
CA TYR A 78 -6.53 8.05 4.23
C TYR A 78 -7.06 6.68 3.75
N LEU A 79 -7.76 5.95 4.62
CA LEU A 79 -8.36 4.65 4.27
C LEU A 79 -9.51 4.79 3.25
N ALA A 80 -10.31 5.86 3.34
CA ALA A 80 -11.36 6.13 2.37
C ALA A 80 -10.79 6.29 0.95
N LEU A 81 -9.64 6.95 0.81
CA LEU A 81 -8.96 7.03 -0.49
C LEU A 81 -8.51 5.65 -0.98
N TRP A 82 -7.94 4.82 -0.10
CA TRP A 82 -7.53 3.46 -0.46
C TRP A 82 -8.72 2.59 -0.88
N LEU A 83 -9.88 2.73 -0.25
CA LEU A 83 -11.10 2.05 -0.67
C LEU A 83 -11.48 2.42 -2.11
N VAL A 84 -11.45 3.71 -2.47
CA VAL A 84 -11.73 4.19 -3.83
C VAL A 84 -10.74 3.60 -4.83
N THR A 85 -9.45 3.51 -4.48
CA THR A 85 -8.44 2.89 -5.36
C THR A 85 -8.69 1.40 -5.59
N GLY A 86 -9.44 0.74 -4.71
CA GLY A 86 -9.82 -0.67 -4.85
C GLY A 86 -10.63 -0.95 -6.12
N VAL A 87 -11.44 0.02 -6.58
CA VAL A 87 -12.20 -0.11 -7.83
C VAL A 87 -11.23 -0.17 -9.03
N LEU A 88 -10.23 0.71 -9.07
CA LEU A 88 -9.20 0.70 -10.11
C LEU A 88 -8.34 -0.57 -10.03
N ALA A 89 -8.02 -1.01 -8.81
CA ALA A 89 -7.27 -2.23 -8.59
C ALA A 89 -8.03 -3.48 -9.04
N PHE A 90 -9.36 -3.51 -8.89
CA PHE A 90 -10.20 -4.59 -9.37
C PHE A 90 -10.12 -4.72 -10.90
N GLU A 91 -10.25 -3.59 -11.61
CA GLU A 91 -10.11 -3.55 -13.06
C GLU A 91 -8.72 -3.97 -13.54
N ALA A 92 -7.67 -3.49 -12.86
CA ALA A 92 -6.31 -3.91 -13.14
C ALA A 92 -6.12 -5.42 -12.89
N ALA A 93 -6.67 -5.96 -11.80
CA ALA A 93 -6.60 -7.39 -11.49
C ALA A 93 -7.30 -8.24 -12.56
N ARG A 94 -8.51 -7.83 -13.00
CA ARG A 94 -9.22 -8.51 -14.11
C ARG A 94 -8.38 -8.51 -15.39
N GLY A 95 -7.80 -7.37 -15.75
CA GLY A 95 -6.95 -7.26 -16.94
C GLY A 95 -5.70 -8.12 -16.85
N LEU A 96 -4.98 -8.07 -15.73
CA LEU A 96 -3.75 -8.84 -15.52
C LEU A 96 -3.98 -10.35 -15.55
N MET A 97 -5.08 -10.83 -14.96
CA MET A 97 -5.41 -12.26 -14.94
C MET A 97 -5.86 -12.76 -16.32
N GLY A 98 -6.57 -11.94 -17.10
CA GLY A 98 -7.07 -12.32 -18.44
C GLY A 98 -6.02 -12.23 -19.55
N ALA A 99 -4.95 -11.46 -19.37
CA ALA A 99 -4.03 -11.11 -20.45
C ALA A 99 -2.74 -11.96 -20.50
N GLY A 100 -2.57 -12.89 -19.56
CA GLY A 100 -1.50 -13.88 -19.56
C GLY A 100 -0.15 -13.41 -19.00
N ARG A 101 0.79 -14.35 -18.88
CA ARG A 101 2.04 -14.19 -18.12
C ARG A 101 2.93 -13.03 -18.56
N TRP A 102 2.96 -12.72 -19.86
CA TRP A 102 3.80 -11.66 -20.41
C TRP A 102 3.36 -10.27 -19.98
N ILE A 103 2.05 -10.04 -19.87
CA ILE A 103 1.50 -8.76 -19.40
C ILE A 103 1.72 -8.61 -17.90
N ALA A 104 1.59 -9.69 -17.13
CA ALA A 104 1.95 -9.71 -15.71
C ALA A 104 3.44 -9.39 -15.51
N ALA A 105 4.34 -10.05 -16.26
CA ALA A 105 5.78 -9.77 -16.24
C ALA A 105 6.08 -8.32 -16.63
N GLY A 106 5.43 -7.81 -17.68
CA GLY A 106 5.54 -6.41 -18.11
C GLY A 106 5.13 -5.40 -17.04
N ALA A 107 4.04 -5.67 -16.31
CA ALA A 107 3.61 -4.84 -15.18
C ALA A 107 4.64 -4.83 -14.03
N ILE A 108 5.24 -5.99 -13.74
CA ILE A 108 6.30 -6.11 -12.72
C ILE A 108 7.57 -5.38 -13.16
N LEU A 109 7.96 -5.47 -14.45
CA LEU A 109 9.08 -4.72 -15.02
C LEU A 109 8.84 -3.21 -14.97
N ALA A 110 7.62 -2.76 -15.30
CA ALA A 110 7.24 -1.36 -15.18
C ALA A 110 7.35 -0.88 -13.72
N ALA A 111 6.97 -1.71 -12.74
CA ALA A 111 7.16 -1.41 -11.34
C ALA A 111 8.65 -1.30 -10.96
N ALA A 112 9.50 -2.20 -11.46
CA ALA A 112 10.95 -2.12 -11.26
C ALA A 112 11.54 -0.82 -11.84
N ALA A 113 11.11 -0.41 -13.03
CA ALA A 113 11.51 0.87 -13.61
C ALA A 113 11.00 2.06 -12.78
N TYR A 114 9.77 1.98 -12.27
CA TYR A 114 9.17 3.02 -11.43
C TYR A 114 9.98 3.29 -10.15
N GLN A 115 10.66 2.28 -9.61
CA GLN A 115 11.53 2.41 -8.43
C GLN A 115 12.59 3.51 -8.59
N PHE A 116 13.11 3.73 -9.80
CA PHE A 116 14.14 4.72 -10.10
C PHE A 116 13.58 6.01 -10.70
N SER A 117 12.26 6.17 -10.75
CA SER A 117 11.66 7.34 -11.38
C SER A 117 11.77 8.59 -10.50
N PRO A 118 12.05 9.77 -11.08
CA PRO A 118 12.08 11.03 -10.32
C PRO A 118 10.72 11.36 -9.70
N LEU A 119 9.63 10.87 -10.32
CA LEU A 119 8.27 10.99 -9.78
C LEU A 119 8.14 10.25 -8.45
N LYS A 120 8.58 8.98 -8.39
CA LYS A 120 8.56 8.21 -7.15
C LYS A 120 9.37 8.90 -6.06
N ASP A 121 10.57 9.35 -6.37
CA ASP A 121 11.45 10.03 -5.42
C ASP A 121 10.81 11.32 -4.86
N ALA A 122 10.16 12.11 -5.72
CA ALA A 122 9.44 13.31 -5.32
C ALA A 122 8.24 12.98 -4.41
N CYS A 123 7.45 11.97 -4.77
CA CYS A 123 6.35 11.49 -3.94
C CYS A 123 6.86 10.98 -2.59
N LEU A 124 7.93 10.20 -2.57
CA LEU A 124 8.46 9.58 -1.35
C LEU A 124 9.00 10.61 -0.36
N ARG A 125 9.71 11.64 -0.84
CA ARG A 125 10.15 12.77 0.00
C ARG A 125 8.97 13.46 0.68
N ARG A 126 7.86 13.66 -0.05
CA ARG A 126 6.64 14.27 0.50
C ARG A 126 5.88 13.32 1.43
N CYS A 127 5.90 12.03 1.16
CA CYS A 127 5.30 11.01 2.03
C CYS A 127 6.01 10.96 3.40
N ARG A 128 7.34 11.11 3.42
CA ARG A 128 8.13 11.15 4.66
C ARG A 128 8.01 12.46 5.44
N SER A 129 7.53 13.54 4.82
CA SER A 129 7.39 14.87 5.43
C SER A 129 5.94 15.38 5.35
N PRO A 130 5.01 14.83 6.16
CA PRO A 130 3.59 15.20 6.11
C PRO A 130 3.28 16.57 6.73
N LEU A 131 4.25 17.22 7.39
CA LEU A 131 4.04 18.47 8.14
C LEU A 131 3.44 19.58 7.29
N GLY A 132 3.89 19.73 6.04
CA GLY A 132 3.36 20.76 5.13
C GLY A 132 1.86 20.63 4.85
N LEU A 133 1.33 19.39 4.79
CA LEU A 133 -0.11 19.14 4.63
C LEU A 133 -0.87 19.48 5.90
N LEU A 134 -0.34 19.06 7.05
CA LEU A 134 -0.96 19.24 8.37
C LEU A 134 -1.05 20.71 8.79
N LEU A 135 -0.04 21.52 8.44
CA LEU A 135 -0.05 22.96 8.72
C LEU A 135 -1.05 23.73 7.84
N ARG A 136 -1.28 23.26 6.61
CA ARG A 136 -2.15 23.94 5.63
C ARG A 136 -3.61 23.48 5.66
N HIS A 137 -3.91 22.27 6.15
CA HIS A 137 -5.23 21.66 6.00
C HIS A 137 -5.77 21.03 7.30
N GLY A 138 -7.10 20.93 7.40
CA GLY A 138 -7.80 20.11 8.39
C GLY A 138 -7.38 18.64 8.37
N ALA A 139 -7.64 17.89 9.45
CA ALA A 139 -7.27 16.48 9.57
C ALA A 139 -7.74 15.63 8.37
N PHE A 140 -8.98 15.85 7.92
CA PHE A 140 -9.56 15.14 6.79
C PHE A 140 -8.84 15.41 5.47
N ALA A 141 -8.71 16.69 5.09
CA ALA A 141 -8.05 17.09 3.85
C ALA A 141 -6.54 16.75 3.86
N ALA A 142 -5.88 16.86 5.02
CA ALA A 142 -4.50 16.41 5.17
C ALA A 142 -4.38 14.88 5.00
N GLY A 143 -5.35 14.11 5.51
CA GLY A 143 -5.40 12.65 5.34
C GLY A 143 -5.60 12.23 3.88
N LEU A 144 -6.53 12.87 3.16
CA LEU A 144 -6.70 12.67 1.72
C LEU A 144 -5.44 13.03 0.93
N GLY A 145 -4.88 14.22 1.19
CA GLY A 145 -3.66 14.67 0.51
C GLY A 145 -2.47 13.74 0.77
N HIS A 146 -2.33 13.24 2.00
CA HIS A 146 -1.30 12.25 2.34
C HIS A 146 -1.57 10.91 1.66
N GLY A 147 -2.83 10.49 1.56
CA GLY A 147 -3.24 9.32 0.80
C GLY A 147 -2.82 9.40 -0.67
N VAL A 148 -3.07 10.53 -1.34
CA VAL A 148 -2.69 10.73 -2.76
C VAL A 148 -1.17 10.65 -2.95
N VAL A 149 -0.42 11.31 -2.07
CA VAL A 149 1.05 11.25 -2.09
C VAL A 149 1.54 9.82 -1.86
N CYS A 150 0.94 9.12 -0.88
CA CYS A 150 1.26 7.74 -0.55
C CYS A 150 0.98 6.79 -1.73
N LEU A 151 -0.18 6.93 -2.39
CA LEU A 151 -0.53 6.18 -3.57
C LEU A 151 0.48 6.41 -4.69
N GLY A 152 0.86 7.67 -4.95
CA GLY A 152 1.92 8.01 -5.90
C GLY A 152 3.24 7.29 -5.60
N CYS A 153 3.61 7.08 -4.34
CA CYS A 153 4.87 6.39 -4.02
C CYS A 153 4.83 4.88 -4.32
N CYS A 154 3.68 4.23 -4.17
CA CYS A 154 3.60 2.76 -4.11
C CYS A 154 2.63 2.11 -5.08
N TRP A 155 1.91 2.86 -5.92
CA TRP A 155 0.94 2.30 -6.87
C TRP A 155 1.55 1.21 -7.75
N ALA A 156 2.80 1.40 -8.21
CA ALA A 156 3.47 0.43 -9.06
C ALA A 156 3.80 -0.87 -8.31
N LEU A 157 4.18 -0.79 -7.03
CA LEU A 157 4.36 -1.96 -6.18
C LEU A 157 3.04 -2.68 -5.90
N MET A 158 1.94 -1.93 -5.74
CA MET A 158 0.60 -2.52 -5.61
C MET A 158 0.20 -3.22 -6.91
N LEU A 159 0.48 -2.63 -8.07
CA LEU A 159 0.23 -3.25 -9.38
C LEU A 159 1.04 -4.53 -9.56
N ALA A 160 2.32 -4.53 -9.18
CA ALA A 160 3.17 -5.72 -9.20
C ALA A 160 2.60 -6.82 -8.27
N LEU A 161 2.08 -6.45 -7.10
CA LEU A 161 1.40 -7.39 -6.20
C LEU A 161 0.15 -8.01 -6.85
N LEU A 162 -0.65 -7.22 -7.57
CA LEU A 162 -1.78 -7.76 -8.34
C LEU A 162 -1.31 -8.76 -9.40
N ALA A 163 -0.20 -8.45 -10.09
CA ALA A 163 0.36 -9.30 -11.15
C ALA A 163 0.98 -10.61 -10.63
N LEU A 164 1.62 -10.55 -9.45
CA LEU A 164 2.19 -11.71 -8.75
C LEU A 164 1.13 -12.56 -8.04
N GLY A 165 -0.08 -12.01 -7.92
CA GLY A 165 -1.23 -12.66 -7.31
C GLY A 165 -1.51 -12.14 -5.90
N VAL A 166 -2.67 -11.50 -5.73
CA VAL A 166 -3.20 -11.07 -4.43
C VAL A 166 -3.42 -12.21 -3.44
N GLY A 167 -3.50 -13.45 -3.93
CA GLY A 167 -3.62 -14.66 -3.11
C GLY A 167 -2.32 -15.11 -2.44
N SER A 168 -1.18 -14.45 -2.70
CA SER A 168 0.11 -14.83 -2.12
C SER A 168 0.45 -13.98 -0.89
N MET A 169 0.34 -14.59 0.28
CA MET A 169 0.81 -13.99 1.55
C MET A 169 2.31 -13.65 1.51
N PHE A 170 3.11 -14.43 0.79
CA PHE A 170 4.54 -14.17 0.63
C PHE A 170 4.78 -12.85 -0.12
N TRP A 171 4.16 -12.66 -1.29
CA TRP A 171 4.33 -11.44 -2.08
C TRP A 171 3.73 -10.22 -1.39
N MET A 172 2.59 -10.40 -0.70
CA MET A 172 2.01 -9.35 0.13
C MET A 172 2.99 -8.91 1.23
N GLY A 173 3.61 -9.85 1.95
CA GLY A 173 4.63 -9.58 2.96
C GLY A 173 5.85 -8.85 2.38
N ALA A 174 6.37 -9.32 1.26
CA ALA A 174 7.53 -8.72 0.60
C ALA A 174 7.25 -7.27 0.16
N VAL A 175 6.10 -7.01 -0.46
CA VAL A 175 5.70 -5.66 -0.88
C VAL A 175 5.43 -4.76 0.33
N ALA A 176 4.82 -5.29 1.38
CA ALA A 176 4.60 -4.54 2.63
C ALA A 176 5.92 -4.10 3.25
N ALA A 177 6.89 -5.01 3.34
CA ALA A 177 8.22 -4.73 3.86
C ALA A 177 8.95 -3.69 3.00
N ALA A 178 8.91 -3.82 1.67
CA ALA A 178 9.49 -2.84 0.75
C ALA A 178 8.90 -1.43 0.98
N ILE A 179 7.56 -1.33 1.01
CA ILE A 179 6.86 -0.06 1.24
C ILE A 179 7.18 0.52 2.61
N PHE A 180 7.22 -0.30 3.65
CA PHE A 180 7.54 0.13 5.01
C PHE A 180 8.98 0.66 5.11
N VAL A 181 9.94 -0.07 4.57
CA VAL A 181 11.35 0.34 4.52
C VAL A 181 11.49 1.67 3.76
N GLU A 182 10.83 1.79 2.60
CA GLU A 182 10.84 3.02 1.82
C GLU A 182 10.17 4.19 2.55
N LYS A 183 9.07 4.00 3.27
CA LYS A 183 8.31 5.13 3.85
C LYS A 183 8.76 5.51 5.25
N VAL A 184 9.28 4.58 6.04
CA VAL A 184 9.47 4.78 7.49
C VAL A 184 10.94 4.79 7.90
N THR A 185 11.80 4.00 7.24
CA THR A 185 13.17 3.79 7.73
C THR A 185 14.14 4.86 7.20
N GLY A 186 15.16 5.17 8.02
CA GLY A 186 16.24 6.10 7.64
C GLY A 186 17.12 5.61 6.49
N VAL A 187 17.06 4.32 6.15
CA VAL A 187 17.81 3.71 5.02
C VAL A 187 17.01 3.69 3.72
N GLY A 188 15.79 4.24 3.70
CA GLY A 188 14.91 4.16 2.54
C GLY A 188 15.43 4.84 1.26
N ALA A 189 16.55 5.59 1.31
CA ALA A 189 17.25 6.08 0.11
C ALA A 189 17.99 4.96 -0.65
N ARG A 190 18.34 3.86 0.04
CA ARG A 190 19.00 2.69 -0.55
C ARG A 190 18.02 1.59 -0.94
N ALA A 191 16.75 1.72 -0.56
CA ALA A 191 15.70 0.72 -0.82
C ALA A 191 15.31 0.54 -2.31
N PRO A 192 15.37 1.56 -3.19
CA PRO A 192 14.94 1.40 -4.58
C PRO A 192 15.68 0.30 -5.34
N ALA A 193 17.01 0.23 -5.20
CA ALA A 193 17.84 -0.75 -5.89
C ALA A 193 17.53 -2.21 -5.55
N PRO A 194 17.54 -2.65 -4.27
CA PRO A 194 17.20 -4.03 -3.91
C PRO A 194 15.75 -4.37 -4.25
N VAL A 195 14.80 -3.43 -4.10
CA VAL A 195 13.41 -3.66 -4.47
C VAL A 195 13.27 -3.84 -5.99
N ALA A 196 13.95 -3.02 -6.80
CA ALA A 196 13.95 -3.18 -8.25
C ALA A 196 14.56 -4.51 -8.68
N LEU A 197 15.69 -4.92 -8.09
CA LEU A 197 16.31 -6.23 -8.36
C LEU A 197 15.37 -7.39 -8.01
N ALA A 198 14.69 -7.32 -6.86
CA ALA A 198 13.70 -8.32 -6.47
C ALA A 198 12.52 -8.39 -7.47
N LEU A 199 12.03 -7.24 -7.94
CA LEU A 199 10.98 -7.18 -8.96
C LEU A 199 11.47 -7.73 -10.32
N LEU A 200 12.71 -7.47 -10.73
CA LEU A 200 13.29 -8.05 -11.95
C LEU A 200 13.33 -9.58 -11.86
N GLY A 201 13.79 -10.13 -10.73
CA GLY A 201 13.79 -11.57 -10.49
C GLY A 201 12.38 -12.17 -10.52
N ALA A 202 11.41 -11.47 -9.92
CA ALA A 202 10.01 -11.88 -9.94
C ALA A 202 9.41 -11.85 -11.35
N ALA A 203 9.74 -10.83 -12.16
CA ALA A 203 9.29 -10.74 -13.55
C ALA A 203 9.84 -11.88 -14.41
N VAL A 204 11.11 -12.22 -14.24
CA VAL A 204 11.74 -13.37 -14.93
C VAL A 204 11.05 -14.66 -14.51
N TRP A 205 10.81 -14.86 -13.21
CA TRP A 205 10.12 -16.04 -12.71
C TRP A 205 8.70 -16.21 -13.29
N VAL A 206 7.95 -15.11 -13.44
CA VAL A 206 6.61 -15.12 -14.06
C VAL A 206 6.66 -15.38 -15.58
N ALA A 207 7.74 -14.96 -16.25
CA ALA A 207 7.87 -15.12 -17.70
C ALA A 207 8.25 -16.54 -18.13
N LEU A 208 8.93 -17.29 -17.27
CA LEU A 208 9.28 -18.72 -17.49
C LEU A 208 8.04 -19.62 -17.38
#